data_AF-A0A2X1S2C1-F1
#
_entry.id   AF-A0A2X1S2C1-F1
#
_cell.length_a   1.000
_cell.length_b   1.000
_cell.length_c   1.000
_cell.angle_alpha   90.00
_cell.angle_beta   90.00
_cell.angle_gamma   90.00
#
_symmetry.space_group_name_H-M   'P 1'
#
loop_
_entity.id
_entity.type
_entity.pdbx_description
1 polymer ?
#
loop_
_entity_poly.entity_id
_entity_poly.type
_entity_poly.pdbx_seq_one_letter_code
_entity_poly.pdbx_strand_id
1 'polypeptide(L)' 'MTRLTAKDFPQQLLEYYDYYAHGKISKREFLQLAGEIYCRRDDRAGAV' A
#
# COMPACT_ATOMS: atom_id res chain seq x y z
N MET A 1 -18.38 8.99 12.74
CA MET A 1 -17.37 8.06 12.20
C MET A 1 -16.47 8.81 11.25
N THR A 2 -15.20 8.97 11.61
CA THR A 2 -14.18 9.61 10.77
C THR A 2 -13.88 8.68 9.58
N ARG A 3 -14.38 9.03 8.40
CA ARG A 3 -14.04 8.31 7.16
C ARG A 3 -12.59 8.63 6.85
N LEU A 4 -11.74 7.60 6.82
CA LEU A 4 -10.39 7.72 6.29
C LEU A 4 -10.49 8.10 4.82
N THR A 5 -9.77 9.14 4.41
CA THR A 5 -9.81 9.64 3.05
C THR A 5 -8.59 9.15 2.29
N ALA A 6 -8.63 9.25 0.97
CA ALA A 6 -7.50 8.95 0.09
C ALA A 6 -6.19 9.70 0.49
N LYS A 7 -6.29 10.78 1.28
CA LYS A 7 -5.15 11.56 1.78
C LYS A 7 -4.41 10.89 2.94
N ASP A 8 -5.07 9.98 3.66
CA ASP A 8 -4.48 9.26 4.80
C ASP A 8 -3.60 8.08 4.35
N PHE A 9 -3.63 7.77 3.04
CA PHE A 9 -2.87 6.69 2.44
C PHE A 9 -1.65 7.25 1.68
N PRO A 10 -0.54 6.50 1.61
CA PRO A 10 0.62 6.90 0.83
C PRO A 10 0.26 6.99 -0.66
N GLN A 11 0.74 8.05 -1.33
CA GLN A 11 0.50 8.31 -2.76
C GLN A 11 0.80 7.08 -3.64
N GLN A 12 1.89 6.37 -3.35
CA GLN A 12 2.30 5.17 -4.08
C GLN A 12 1.22 4.07 -4.05
N LEU A 13 0.48 3.93 -2.94
CA LEU A 13 -0.60 2.94 -2.84
C LEU A 13 -1.78 3.31 -3.74
N LEU A 14 -2.11 4.61 -3.86
CA LEU A 14 -3.15 5.08 -4.76
C LEU A 14 -2.76 4.84 -6.22
N GLU A 15 -1.50 5.08 -6.57
CA GLU A 15 -0.99 4.81 -7.93
C GLU A 15 -1.08 3.31 -8.27
N TYR A 16 -0.75 2.42 -7.33
CA TYR A 16 -0.94 0.99 -7.52
C TYR A 16 -2.42 0.60 -7.63
N TYR A 17 -3.30 1.24 -6.88
CA TYR A 17 -4.74 1.02 -7.02
C TYR A 17 -5.24 1.45 -8.41
N ASP A 18 -4.75 2.57 -8.92
CA ASP A 18 -5.07 3.04 -10.27
C ASP A 18 -4.60 2.05 -11.34
N TYR A 19 -3.39 1.50 -11.20
CA TYR A 19 -2.90 0.43 -12.08
C TYR A 19 -3.72 -0.86 -11.98
N TYR A 20 -4.25 -1.20 -10.80
CA TYR A 20 -5.15 -2.35 -10.64
C TYR A 20 -6.48 -2.09 -11.35
N ALA A 21 -7.05 -0.89 -11.21
CA ALA A 21 -8.30 -0.49 -11.85
C ALA A 21 -8.18 -0.46 -13.39
N HIS A 22 -7.02 -0.05 -13.91
CA HIS A 22 -6.69 -0.06 -15.33
C HIS A 22 -6.27 -1.44 -15.85
N GLY A 23 -6.21 -2.48 -15.00
CA GLY A 23 -5.86 -3.85 -15.40
C GLY A 23 -4.37 -4.08 -15.69
N LYS A 24 -3.48 -3.17 -15.26
CA LYS A 24 -2.02 -3.30 -15.44
C LYS A 24 -1.38 -4.23 -14.41
N ILE A 25 -1.94 -4.33 -13.20
CA ILE A 25 -1.45 -5.22 -12.14
C ILE A 25 -2.57 -6.13 -11.63
N SER A 26 -2.20 -7.31 -11.14
CA SER A 26 -3.14 -8.24 -10.50
C SER A 26 -3.29 -7.93 -9.01
N LYS A 27 -4.39 -8.37 -8.38
CA LYS A 27 -4.64 -8.18 -6.93
C LYS A 27 -3.45 -8.63 -6.05
N ARG A 28 -2.76 -9.70 -6.44
CA ARG A 28 -1.56 -10.20 -5.76
C ARG A 28 -0.41 -9.20 -5.79
N GLU A 29 -0.13 -8.63 -6.96
CA GLU A 29 0.91 -7.61 -7.12
C GLU A 29 0.57 -6.35 -6.31
N PHE A 30 -0.69 -5.92 -6.34
CA PHE A 30 -1.16 -4.81 -5.51
C PHE A 30 -0.89 -5.07 -4.00
N LEU A 31 -1.26 -6.25 -3.50
CA LEU A 31 -1.03 -6.62 -2.10
C LEU A 31 0.45 -6.73 -1.75
N GLN A 32 1.28 -7.19 -2.67
CA GLN A 32 2.72 -7.32 -2.48
C GLN A 32 3.42 -5.96 -2.42
N LEU A 33 3.04 -5.04 -3.32
CA LEU A 33 3.52 -3.64 -3.32
C LEU A 33 3.02 -2.88 -2.09
N ALA A 34 1.75 -3.06 -1.71
CA ALA A 34 1.23 -2.51 -0.46
C ALA A 34 1.98 -3.08 0.76
N GLY A 35 2.24 -4.39 0.76
CA GLY A 35 3.04 -5.08 1.76
C GLY A 35 4.43 -4.49 1.89
N GLU A 36 5.09 -4.15 0.78
CA GLU A 36 6.40 -3.49 0.80
C GLU A 36 6.34 -2.11 1.45
N ILE A 37 5.32 -1.30 1.13
CA ILE A 37 5.15 0.04 1.73
C ILE A 37 4.98 -0.02 3.25
N TYR A 38 4.22 -0.98 3.76
CA TYR A 38 3.97 -1.12 5.20
C TYR A 38 5.05 -1.91 5.94
N CYS A 39 5.65 -2.93 5.30
CA CYS A 39 6.69 -3.77 5.90
C CYS A 39 8.04 -3.04 6.00
N ARG A 40 8.35 -2.12 5.06
CA ARG A 40 9.63 -1.37 5.09
C ARG A 40 9.75 -0.41 6.30
N ARG A 41 8.69 -0.24 7.10
CA ARG A 41 8.74 0.50 8.38
C ARG A 41 9.09 -0.38 9.60
N ASP A 42 9.09 -1.71 9.47
CA ASP A 42 9.22 -2.62 10.62
C ASP A 42 10.64 -3.17 10.87
N ASP A 43 11.63 -2.86 10.02
CA ASP A 43 13.04 -3.26 10.27
C ASP A 43 13.70 -2.49 11.44
N ARG A 44 12.96 -1.63 12.15
CA ARG A 44 13.36 -1.04 13.45
C ARG A 44 12.51 -1.52 14.63
N ALA A 45 11.77 -2.63 14.51
CA ALA A 45 10.96 -3.20 15.59
C ALA A 45 11.34 -4.65 15.96
N GLY A 46 12.55 -5.10 15.59
CA GLY A 46 13.07 -6.44 15.88
C GLY A 46 14.38 -6.48 16.68
N ALA A 47 14.61 -5.50 17.57
CA ALA A 47 15.66 -5.58 18.59
C ALA A 47 15.00 -5.84 19.95
N VAL A 48 14.65 -7.10 20.21
CA VAL A 48 14.44 -7.65 21.56
C VAL A 48 15.07 -9.03 21.63
#